data_AF-A0A6B2LWQ0-F1
#
_entry.id   AF-A0A6B2LWQ0-F1
#
_cell.length_a   1.000
_cell.length_b   1.000
_cell.length_c   1.000
_cell.angle_alpha   90.00
_cell.angle_beta   90.00
_cell.angle_gamma   90.00
#
_symmetry.space_group_name_H-M   'P 1'
#
loop_
_entity.id
_entity.type
_entity.pdbx_description
1 polymer ?
#
loop_
_entity_poly.entity_id
_entity_poly.type
_entity_poly.pdbx_seq_one_letter_code
_entity_poly.pdbx_strand_id
1 'polypeptide(L)' 'MSKEIEEFYRSKALSEEELRLRAEWVSGLEGVLRKRGMKVSLVAFGSSVSGLGVKGSDVDLVVGGEEVERMKG' A
#
# COMPACT_ATOMS: atom_id res chain seq x y z
N MET A 1 -23.20 -7.15 -12.24
CA MET A 1 -22.42 -7.97 -11.29
C MET A 1 -23.39 -8.89 -10.58
N SER A 2 -23.11 -10.19 -10.45
CA SER A 2 -24.01 -11.09 -9.68
C SER A 2 -23.92 -10.78 -8.18
N LYS A 3 -24.99 -11.07 -7.42
CA LYS A 3 -25.02 -10.85 -5.97
C LYS A 3 -23.87 -11.56 -5.25
N GLU A 4 -23.52 -12.76 -5.71
CA GLU A 4 -22.43 -13.57 -5.13
C GLU A 4 -21.07 -12.87 -5.25
N ILE A 5 -20.82 -12.18 -6.37
CA ILE A 5 -19.58 -11.42 -6.57
C ILE A 5 -19.55 -10.20 -5.64
N GLU A 6 -20.68 -9.52 -5.46
CA GLU A 6 -20.76 -8.37 -4.55
C GLU A 6 -20.52 -8.77 -3.09
N GLU A 7 -21.12 -9.89 -2.64
CA GLU A 7 -20.91 -10.43 -1.29
C GLU A 7 -19.47 -10.87 -1.07
N PHE A 8 -18.84 -11.49 -2.07
CA PHE A 8 -17.42 -11.81 -2.03
C PHE A 8 -16.58 -10.56 -1.79
N TYR A 9 -16.74 -9.52 -2.62
CA TYR A 9 -15.98 -8.27 -2.47
C TYR A 9 -16.25 -7.59 -1.14
N ARG A 10 -17.50 -7.57 -0.66
CA ARG A 10 -17.82 -6.96 0.63
C ARG A 10 -17.14 -7.68 1.80
N SER A 11 -17.03 -9.00 1.75
CA SER A 11 -16.40 -9.81 2.81
C SER A 11 -14.87 -9.79 2.75
N LYS A 12 -14.30 -9.51 1.59
CA LYS A 12 -12.85 -9.59 1.34
C LYS A 12 -12.18 -8.26 1.04
N ALA A 13 -12.91 -7.18 0.80
CA ALA A 13 -12.32 -5.87 0.57
C ALA A 13 -11.44 -5.43 1.75
N LEU A 14 -10.39 -4.66 1.45
CA LEU A 14 -9.57 -4.03 2.46
C LEU A 14 -10.43 -3.06 3.28
N SER A 15 -10.41 -3.24 4.60
CA SER A 15 -10.95 -2.25 5.54
C SER A 15 -10.01 -1.05 5.66
N GLU A 16 -10.52 0.05 6.20
CA GLU A 16 -9.69 1.21 6.51
C GLU A 16 -8.53 0.89 7.46
N GLU A 17 -8.75 -0.02 8.42
CA GLU A 17 -7.72 -0.47 9.35
C GLU A 17 -6.59 -1.20 8.61
N GLU A 18 -6.94 -2.07 7.66
CA GLU A 18 -5.96 -2.78 6.83
C GLU A 18 -5.20 -1.82 5.90
N LEU A 19 -5.87 -0.80 5.36
CA LEU A 19 -5.21 0.26 4.59
C LEU A 19 -4.22 1.07 5.45
N ARG A 20 -4.59 1.40 6.69
CA ARG A 20 -3.70 2.09 7.64
C ARG A 20 -2.49 1.23 8.01
N LEU A 21 -2.71 -0.05 8.33
CA LEU A 21 -1.63 -1.01 8.63
C LEU A 21 -0.65 -1.13 7.47
N ARG A 22 -1.16 -1.21 6.23
CA ARG A 22 -0.30 -1.24 5.03
C ARG A 22 0.54 0.02 4.89
N ALA A 23 -0.04 1.21 5.14
CA ALA A 23 0.69 2.47 5.12
C ALA A 23 1.78 2.54 6.20
N GLU A 24 1.49 2.03 7.41
CA GLU A 24 2.46 1.91 8.50
C GLU A 24 3.63 0.98 8.13
N TRP A 25 3.36 -0.15 7.48
CA TRP A 25 4.42 -1.06 6.99
C TRP A 25 5.33 -0.38 5.97
N VAL A 26 4.75 0.37 5.02
CA VAL A 26 5.54 1.12 4.02
C VAL A 26 6.44 2.14 4.71
N SER A 27 5.88 2.94 5.63
CA SER A 27 6.63 3.95 6.38
C SER A 27 7.73 3.32 7.25
N GLY A 28 7.43 2.20 7.92
CA GLY A 28 8.37 1.46 8.74
C GLY A 28 9.54 0.91 7.92
N LEU A 29 9.26 0.30 6.77
CA LEU A 29 10.29 -0.22 5.87
C LEU A 29 11.15 0.92 5.31
N GLU A 30 10.55 2.03 4.90
CA GLU A 30 11.27 3.23 4.44
C GLU A 30 12.22 3.74 5.53
N GLY A 31 11.75 3.82 6.78
CA GLY A 31 12.57 4.19 7.93
C GLY A 31 13.76 3.26 8.16
N VAL A 32 13.59 1.94 7.98
CA VAL A 32 14.69 0.97 8.07
C VAL A 32 15.73 1.18 6.97
N LEU A 33 15.31 1.40 5.72
CA LEU A 33 16.23 1.67 4.60
C LEU A 33 17.00 2.98 4.80
N ARG A 34 16.30 4.05 5.21
CA ARG A 34 16.94 5.34 5.50
C ARG A 34 17.95 5.27 6.64
N LYS A 35 17.67 4.51 7.70
CA LYS A 35 18.64 4.25 8.79
C LYS A 35 19.91 3.53 8.33
N ARG A 36 19.86 2.82 7.20
CA ARG A 36 21.04 2.20 6.56
C ARG A 36 21.76 3.14 5.60
N GLY A 37 21.41 4.44 5.59
CA GLY A 37 22.03 5.45 4.75
C GLY A 37 21.45 5.55 3.34
N MET A 38 20.39 4.79 3.02
CA MET A 38 19.75 4.87 1.72
C MET A 38 18.88 6.13 1.62
N LYS A 39 19.09 6.95 0.59
CA LYS A 39 18.19 8.06 0.26
C LYS A 39 17.07 7.56 -0.64
N VAL A 40 16.04 6.96 -0.03
CA VAL A 40 14.90 6.35 -0.74
C VAL A 40 13.57 6.82 -0.18
N SER A 41 12.58 6.87 -1.06
CA SER A 41 11.15 7.03 -0.74
C SER A 41 10.43 5.77 -1.18
N LEU A 42 9.57 5.20 -0.33
CA LEU A 42 8.73 4.07 -0.69
C LEU A 42 7.30 4.53 -0.91
N VAL A 43 6.68 4.03 -1.96
CA VAL A 43 5.27 4.29 -2.28
C VAL A 43 4.57 2.97 -2.55
N ALA A 44 3.44 2.76 -1.87
CA ALA A 44 2.54 1.65 -2.18
C ALA A 44 1.83 1.92 -3.51
N PHE A 45 1.70 0.89 -4.33
CA PHE A 45 0.90 0.94 -5.55
C PHE A 45 0.02 -0.30 -5.68
N GLY A 46 -0.72 -0.40 -6.80
CA GLY A 46 -1.51 -1.58 -7.11
C GLY A 46 -2.73 -1.75 -6.19
N SER A 47 -2.92 -2.98 -5.70
CA SER A 47 -4.11 -3.37 -4.92
C SER A 47 -4.29 -2.57 -3.62
N SER A 48 -3.19 -2.05 -3.07
CA SER A 48 -3.19 -1.27 -1.82
C SER A 48 -3.69 0.16 -1.97
N VAL A 49 -3.85 0.68 -3.19
CA VAL A 49 -4.28 2.07 -3.46
C VAL A 49 -5.39 2.18 -4.51
N SER A 50 -5.61 1.14 -5.33
CA SER A 50 -6.60 1.16 -6.42
C SER A 50 -8.05 1.01 -5.97
N GLY A 51 -8.30 0.67 -4.70
CA GLY A 51 -9.64 0.36 -4.18
C GLY A 51 -10.18 -1.02 -4.60
N LEU A 52 -9.37 -1.82 -5.33
CA LEU A 52 -9.73 -3.16 -5.79
C LEU A 52 -9.02 -4.27 -4.98
N GLY A 53 -8.25 -3.90 -3.96
CA GLY A 53 -7.53 -4.83 -3.12
C GLY A 53 -8.44 -5.64 -2.20
N VAL A 54 -8.01 -6.86 -1.94
CA VAL A 54 -8.66 -7.75 -0.97
C VAL A 54 -7.69 -8.12 0.15
N LYS A 55 -8.24 -8.52 1.29
CA LYS A 55 -7.50 -9.05 2.43
C LYS A 55 -6.62 -10.21 1.98
N GLY A 56 -5.36 -10.19 2.41
CA GLY A 56 -4.36 -11.19 2.02
C GLY A 56 -3.66 -10.94 0.69
N SER A 57 -4.04 -9.92 -0.10
CA SER A 57 -3.22 -9.51 -1.25
C SER A 57 -1.87 -8.96 -0.80
N ASP A 58 -0.86 -9.10 -1.64
CA ASP A 58 0.47 -8.53 -1.43
C ASP A 58 0.43 -6.99 -1.31
N VAL A 59 1.52 -6.42 -0.78
CA VAL A 59 1.74 -4.96 -0.75
C VAL A 59 2.85 -4.64 -1.74
N ASP A 60 2.45 -4.15 -2.91
CA ASP A 60 3.39 -3.75 -3.95
C ASP A 60 4.01 -2.39 -3.64
N LEU A 61 5.34 -2.31 -3.68
CA LEU A 61 6.11 -1.11 -3.35
C LEU A 61 7.01 -0.71 -4.50
N VAL A 62 7.00 0.58 -4.85
CA VAL A 62 8.00 1.17 -5.73
C VAL A 62 9.02 1.92 -4.89
N VAL A 63 10.30 1.73 -5.23
CA VAL A 63 11.42 2.46 -4.62
C VAL A 63 11.71 3.67 -5.50
N GLY A 64 11.53 4.86 -4.95
CA GLY A 64 11.84 6.13 -5.59
C GLY A 64 13.03 6.85 -4.95
N GLY A 65 13.62 7.78 -5.71
CA GLY A 65 14.54 8.81 -5.20
C GLY A 65 13.80 10.10 -4.82
N GLU A 66 14.50 11.23 -4.80
CA GLU A 66 13.97 12.56 -4.42
C GLU A 66 12.72 12.99 -5.23
N GLU A 67 12.56 12.54 -6.48
CA GLU A 67 11.38 12.87 -7.31
C GLU A 67 10.07 12.27 -6.76
N VAL A 68 10.12 11.12 -6.08
CA VAL A 68 8.92 10.49 -5.53
C VAL A 68 8.46 11.19 -4.24
N GLU A 69 9.35 11.85 -3.50
CA GLU A 69 8.94 12.75 -2.40
C GLU A 69 8.13 13.96 -2.92
N ARG A 70 8.45 14.50 -4.10
CA ARG A 70 7.72 15.64 -4.67
C ARG A 70 6.28 15.31 -5.09
N MET A 71 5.99 14.05 -5.39
CA MET A 71 4.63 13.58 -5.75
C MET A 71 3.75 13.29 -4.53
N LYS A 72 4.33 13.26 -3.32
CA LYS A 72 3.60 13.09 -2.05
C LYS A 72 3.08 14.42 -1.48
N GLY A 73 3.43 15.56 -2.09
CA GLY A 73 3.07 16.92 -1.68
C GLY A 73 1.93 17.53 -2.49
#